data_AF-A0A536K8Y2-F1
#
_entry.id   AF-A0A536K8Y2-F1
#
_cell.length_a   1.000
_cell.length_b   1.000
_cell.length_c   1.000
_cell.angle_alpha   90.00
_cell.angle_beta   90.00
_cell.angle_gamma   90.00
#
_symmetry.space_group_name_H-M   'P 1'
#
loop_
_entity.id
_entity.type
_entity.pdbx_description
1 polymer ?
#
loop_
_entity_poly.entity_id
_entity_poly.type
_entity_poly.pdbx_seq_one_letter_code
_entity_poly.pdbx_strand_id
1 'polypeptide(L)'
;MGPCRGGRVVGLLFSGIILAGCALPARQQATSPATSAAAQPSCRPTPGHRGDSSPGMGPVAAGRVVLGPGMSLTPSPELVASTRGEPLEITGVVYDRRCRPLAGSRIELWQANASGAYGPPQGTGELRCCYLQGAVLTDASGRYVVDTIKPGNYIGPRTQSGHIHFWVSHPGEQSLSIELNFSGNPSVPADAGPVVPLRAASAGLQATFDIVL
;
A
#
# COMPACT_ATOMS: atom_id res chain seq x y z
N MET A 1 101.85 -11.29 28.90
CA MET A 1 100.93 -12.44 28.71
C MET A 1 100.69 -12.57 27.21
N GLY A 2 100.86 -13.78 26.68
CA GLY A 2 101.00 -14.10 25.25
C GLY A 2 99.67 -14.20 24.46
N PRO A 3 99.65 -14.90 23.29
CA PRO A 3 99.26 -14.30 22.00
C PRO A 3 98.15 -15.07 21.24
N CYS A 4 97.67 -14.55 20.09
CA CYS A 4 96.99 -15.31 19.00
C CYS A 4 97.06 -14.50 17.68
N ARG A 5 97.88 -14.85 16.67
CA ARG A 5 97.60 -15.71 15.48
C ARG A 5 96.16 -15.52 14.96
N GLY A 6 95.86 -15.20 13.70
CA GLY A 6 96.53 -15.44 12.42
C GLY A 6 95.51 -16.13 11.50
N GLY A 7 95.16 -15.53 10.36
CA GLY A 7 94.21 -16.13 9.41
C GLY A 7 94.09 -15.34 8.11
N ARG A 8 94.73 -15.84 7.05
CA ARG A 8 94.54 -15.38 5.67
C ARG A 8 93.30 -16.07 5.10
N VAL A 9 92.40 -15.30 4.48
CA VAL A 9 91.32 -15.83 3.65
C VAL A 9 91.53 -15.36 2.21
N VAL A 10 91.74 -16.34 1.33
CA VAL A 10 91.72 -16.21 -0.12
C VAL A 10 90.26 -16.35 -0.56
N GLY A 11 89.73 -15.39 -1.31
CA GLY A 11 88.37 -15.42 -1.85
C GLY A 11 88.35 -15.05 -3.32
N LEU A 12 87.89 -15.97 -4.16
CA LEU A 12 87.88 -15.92 -5.62
C LEU A 12 87.04 -14.76 -6.19
N LEU A 13 87.56 -14.15 -7.27
CA LEU A 13 86.82 -13.27 -8.17
C LEU A 13 85.85 -14.10 -9.03
N PHE A 14 84.54 -13.90 -8.85
CA PHE A 14 83.52 -14.34 -9.80
C PHE A 14 83.09 -13.14 -10.67
N SER A 15 83.47 -13.16 -11.94
CA SER A 15 82.92 -12.26 -12.96
C SER A 15 81.49 -12.70 -13.29
N GLY A 16 80.49 -12.02 -12.72
CA GLY A 16 79.09 -12.15 -13.11
C GLY A 16 78.80 -11.29 -14.34
N ILE A 17 78.44 -11.93 -15.45
CA ILE A 17 77.89 -11.28 -16.64
C ILE A 17 76.46 -10.83 -16.30
N ILE A 18 76.22 -9.52 -16.27
CA ILE A 18 74.87 -8.96 -16.12
C ILE A 18 74.24 -8.86 -17.51
N LEU A 19 73.32 -9.77 -17.82
CA LEU A 19 72.40 -9.66 -18.95
C LEU A 19 71.29 -8.67 -18.59
N ALA A 20 71.34 -7.47 -19.17
CA ALA A 20 70.29 -6.47 -19.06
C ALA A 20 69.07 -6.91 -19.89
N GLY A 21 68.07 -7.52 -19.24
CA GLY A 21 66.77 -7.80 -19.83
C GLY A 21 65.91 -6.55 -19.86
N CYS A 22 65.50 -6.10 -21.05
CA CYS A 22 64.49 -5.07 -21.23
C CYS A 22 63.13 -5.59 -20.70
N ALA A 23 62.71 -5.13 -19.51
CA ALA A 23 61.37 -5.37 -19.00
C ALA A 23 60.40 -4.33 -19.59
N LEU A 24 59.38 -4.79 -20.32
CA LEU A 24 58.26 -3.98 -20.77
C LEU A 24 57.38 -3.60 -19.57
N PRO A 25 56.85 -2.35 -19.49
CA PRO A 25 55.98 -1.97 -18.39
C PRO A 25 54.62 -2.67 -18.53
N ALA A 26 54.21 -3.37 -17.47
CA ALA A 26 52.89 -3.97 -17.39
C ALA A 26 51.82 -2.87 -17.39
N ARG A 27 50.94 -2.92 -18.40
CA ARG A 27 49.81 -2.00 -18.54
C ARG A 27 48.79 -2.30 -17.43
N GLN A 28 48.73 -1.45 -16.41
CA GLN A 28 47.70 -1.53 -15.38
C GLN A 28 46.33 -1.24 -16.03
N GLN A 29 45.47 -2.25 -16.07
CA GLN A 29 44.06 -2.07 -16.41
C GLN A 29 43.39 -1.40 -15.22
N ALA A 30 42.92 -0.16 -15.41
CA ALA A 30 42.06 0.51 -14.44
C ALA A 30 40.72 -0.24 -14.38
N THR A 31 40.50 -0.98 -13.30
CA THR A 31 39.19 -1.52 -12.96
C THR A 31 38.34 -0.39 -12.38
N SER A 32 37.43 0.16 -13.17
CA SER A 32 36.41 1.07 -12.66
C SER A 32 35.56 0.33 -11.62
N PRO A 33 35.27 0.92 -10.45
CA PRO A 33 34.38 0.31 -9.49
C PRO A 33 32.98 0.23 -10.11
N ALA A 34 32.40 -0.96 -10.14
CA ALA A 34 31.01 -1.16 -10.52
C ALA A 34 30.13 -0.44 -9.48
N THR A 35 29.49 0.64 -9.88
CA THR A 35 28.47 1.31 -9.07
C THR A 35 27.33 0.31 -8.86
N SER A 36 27.22 -0.25 -7.66
CA SER A 36 26.05 -1.04 -7.28
C SER A 36 24.84 -0.12 -7.32
N ALA A 37 23.95 -0.31 -8.29
CA ALA A 37 22.67 0.37 -8.31
C ALA A 37 21.91 -0.04 -7.04
N ALA A 38 21.63 0.92 -6.15
CA ALA A 38 20.80 0.66 -4.98
C ALA A 38 19.46 0.06 -5.44
N ALA A 39 19.08 -1.08 -4.87
CA ALA A 39 17.79 -1.70 -5.17
C ALA A 39 16.67 -0.69 -4.88
N GLN A 40 15.82 -0.45 -5.87
CA GLN A 40 14.68 0.45 -5.70
C GLN A 40 13.71 -0.13 -4.66
N PRO A 41 13.09 0.70 -3.81
CA PRO A 41 12.07 0.23 -2.89
C PRO A 41 10.91 -0.37 -3.69
N SER A 42 10.44 -1.55 -3.27
CA SER A 42 9.25 -2.19 -3.82
C SER A 42 8.20 -2.35 -2.72
N CYS A 43 6.98 -1.92 -3.02
CA CYS A 43 5.85 -2.04 -2.12
C CYS A 43 5.10 -3.33 -2.44
N ARG A 44 4.69 -4.05 -1.38
CA ARG A 44 3.88 -5.26 -1.56
C ARG A 44 2.50 -4.85 -2.08
N PRO A 45 2.03 -5.39 -3.22
CA PRO A 45 0.71 -5.07 -3.74
C PRO A 45 -0.38 -5.42 -2.75
N THR A 46 -1.43 -4.59 -2.68
CA THR A 46 -2.56 -4.85 -1.78
C THR A 46 -3.34 -6.08 -2.28
N PRO A 47 -3.66 -7.06 -1.40
CA PRO A 47 -4.52 -8.18 -1.76
C PRO A 47 -5.91 -7.70 -2.23
N GLY A 48 -6.42 -8.32 -3.28
CA GLY A 48 -7.72 -7.99 -3.88
C GLY A 48 -7.84 -8.56 -5.28
N HIS A 49 -9.04 -8.45 -5.85
CA HIS A 49 -9.32 -8.88 -7.22
C HIS A 49 -8.93 -7.77 -8.20
N ARG A 50 -8.36 -8.13 -9.36
CA ARG A 50 -7.78 -7.16 -10.31
C ARG A 50 -8.52 -7.15 -11.63
N GLY A 51 -8.60 -5.97 -12.23
CA GLY A 51 -9.15 -5.80 -13.59
C GLY A 51 -10.68 -5.74 -13.65
N ASP A 52 -11.36 -5.61 -12.52
CA ASP A 52 -12.81 -5.40 -12.51
C ASP A 52 -13.19 -4.04 -13.10
N SER A 53 -14.37 -4.02 -13.72
CA SER A 53 -14.98 -2.79 -14.23
C SER A 53 -15.42 -1.89 -13.08
N SER A 54 -15.43 -0.58 -13.34
CA SER A 54 -15.92 0.43 -12.39
C SER A 54 -17.39 0.14 -12.00
N PRO A 55 -17.71 0.20 -10.69
CA PRO A 55 -19.10 0.18 -10.22
C PRO A 55 -19.95 1.38 -10.66
N GLY A 56 -19.31 2.49 -11.04
CA GLY A 56 -19.97 3.70 -11.53
C GLY A 56 -20.46 4.66 -10.43
N MET A 57 -19.86 4.64 -9.24
CA MET A 57 -20.25 5.50 -8.12
C MET A 57 -19.91 6.98 -8.39
N GLY A 58 -20.80 7.91 -8.04
CA GLY A 58 -20.56 9.35 -8.22
C GLY A 58 -21.72 10.22 -7.74
N PRO A 59 -21.52 11.54 -7.53
CA PRO A 59 -20.32 12.35 -7.80
C PRO A 59 -19.06 12.01 -7.01
N VAL A 60 -17.94 12.46 -7.55
CA VAL A 60 -16.61 12.22 -7.00
C VAL A 60 -16.16 13.44 -6.22
N ALA A 61 -15.72 13.24 -4.98
CA ALA A 61 -15.14 14.29 -4.15
C ALA A 61 -13.60 14.34 -4.29
N ALA A 62 -12.99 15.46 -3.93
CA ALA A 62 -11.54 15.62 -3.95
C ALA A 62 -10.95 15.39 -2.55
N GLY A 63 -10.08 14.40 -2.39
CA GLY A 63 -9.32 14.12 -1.17
C GLY A 63 -10.13 13.57 0.01
N ARG A 64 -11.41 13.91 0.17
CA ARG A 64 -12.28 13.47 1.26
C ARG A 64 -13.70 13.19 0.76
N VAL A 65 -14.30 12.07 1.19
CA VAL A 65 -15.70 11.73 0.88
C VAL A 65 -16.43 11.30 2.16
N VAL A 66 -17.69 11.70 2.28
CA VAL A 66 -18.61 11.15 3.28
C VAL A 66 -19.47 10.11 2.58
N LEU A 67 -19.49 8.87 3.05
CA LEU A 67 -20.37 7.85 2.48
C LEU A 67 -21.81 8.14 2.88
N GLY A 68 -22.63 8.28 1.85
CA GLY A 68 -24.04 8.58 2.01
C GLY A 68 -24.89 7.59 1.23
N PRO A 69 -26.14 7.40 1.64
CA PRO A 69 -27.13 6.80 0.76
C PRO A 69 -27.20 7.62 -0.53
N GLY A 70 -27.16 6.91 -1.67
CA GLY A 70 -26.80 7.43 -2.99
C GLY A 70 -27.05 8.93 -3.23
N MET A 71 -26.04 9.61 -3.75
CA MET A 71 -25.87 11.08 -3.77
C MET A 71 -26.94 11.94 -4.46
N SER A 72 -28.01 11.33 -4.98
CA SER A 72 -29.17 12.05 -5.56
C SER A 72 -30.40 12.02 -4.65
N LEU A 73 -30.25 11.60 -3.39
CA LEU A 73 -31.36 11.44 -2.45
C LEU A 73 -31.61 12.71 -1.62
N THR A 74 -32.87 13.13 -1.55
CA THR A 74 -33.34 14.12 -0.58
C THR A 74 -33.27 13.52 0.83
N PRO A 75 -32.74 14.25 1.84
CA PRO A 75 -32.78 13.80 3.22
C PRO A 75 -34.19 13.38 3.68
N SER A 76 -34.31 12.18 4.23
CA SER A 76 -35.51 11.69 4.93
C SER A 76 -35.13 11.16 6.32
N PRO A 77 -36.08 10.99 7.25
CA PRO A 77 -35.82 10.34 8.53
C PRO A 77 -35.19 8.95 8.40
N GLU A 78 -35.56 8.16 7.38
CA GLU A 78 -34.93 6.85 7.13
C GLU A 78 -33.48 7.00 6.64
N LEU A 79 -33.20 8.01 5.83
CA LEU A 79 -31.85 8.35 5.35
C LEU A 79 -30.91 8.72 6.50
N VAL A 80 -31.44 9.49 7.45
CA VAL A 80 -30.73 9.87 8.67
C VAL A 80 -30.59 8.66 9.59
N ALA A 81 -31.59 7.78 9.67
CA ALA A 81 -31.54 6.57 10.46
C ALA A 81 -30.50 5.56 9.92
N SER A 82 -30.36 5.43 8.59
CA SER A 82 -29.40 4.51 7.98
C SER A 82 -27.94 4.93 8.15
N THR A 83 -27.70 6.22 8.44
CA THR A 83 -26.39 6.77 8.81
C THR A 83 -26.17 6.78 10.33
N ARG A 84 -27.10 6.24 11.14
CA ARG A 84 -26.85 6.01 12.57
C ARG A 84 -25.92 4.82 12.75
N GLY A 85 -24.82 5.05 13.44
CA GLY A 85 -23.80 4.06 13.75
C GLY A 85 -22.64 4.72 14.48
N GLU A 86 -21.65 3.92 14.85
CA GLU A 86 -20.40 4.43 15.39
C GLU A 86 -19.63 5.12 14.26
N PRO A 87 -19.33 6.44 14.34
CA PRO A 87 -18.61 7.13 13.28
C PRO A 87 -17.25 6.50 13.03
N LEU A 88 -16.82 6.46 11.77
CA LEU A 88 -15.57 5.87 11.34
C LEU A 88 -14.91 6.77 10.29
N GLU A 89 -13.69 7.21 10.57
CA GLU A 89 -12.82 7.89 9.61
C GLU A 89 -11.73 6.92 9.13
N ILE A 90 -11.61 6.74 7.82
CA ILE A 90 -10.56 5.94 7.19
C ILE A 90 -9.65 6.87 6.41
N THR A 91 -8.36 6.79 6.69
CA THR A 91 -7.33 7.58 6.01
C THR A 91 -6.33 6.66 5.33
N GLY A 92 -5.75 7.11 4.23
CA GLY A 92 -4.71 6.33 3.56
C GLY A 92 -4.06 7.05 2.40
N VAL A 93 -3.08 6.38 1.80
CA VAL A 93 -2.39 6.81 0.59
C VAL A 93 -2.45 5.70 -0.44
N VAL A 94 -2.69 6.05 -1.70
CA VAL A 94 -2.56 5.13 -2.83
C VAL A 94 -1.15 5.24 -3.40
N TYR A 95 -0.48 4.11 -3.58
CA TYR A 95 0.86 3.99 -4.13
C TYR A 95 0.90 3.09 -5.37
N ASP A 96 1.94 3.23 -6.17
CA ASP A 96 2.37 2.21 -7.12
C ASP A 96 3.28 1.16 -6.47
N ARG A 97 3.66 0.13 -7.25
CA ARG A 97 4.57 -0.95 -6.80
C ARG A 97 5.99 -0.48 -6.46
N ARG A 98 6.37 0.75 -6.82
CA ARG A 98 7.66 1.38 -6.50
C ARG A 98 7.55 2.32 -5.29
N CYS A 99 6.45 2.22 -4.54
CA CYS A 99 6.17 3.04 -3.36
C CYS A 99 6.03 4.54 -3.67
N ARG A 100 5.65 4.92 -4.89
CA ARG A 100 5.39 6.32 -5.23
C ARG A 100 3.91 6.64 -5.03
N PRO A 101 3.56 7.73 -4.32
CA PRO A 101 2.17 8.11 -4.12
C PRO A 101 1.52 8.50 -5.46
N LEU A 102 0.26 8.08 -5.64
CA LEU A 102 -0.51 8.27 -6.86
C LEU A 102 -1.61 9.31 -6.63
N ALA A 103 -1.39 10.51 -7.19
CA ALA A 103 -2.39 11.57 -7.20
C ALA A 103 -3.49 11.31 -8.24
N GLY A 104 -4.73 11.70 -7.94
CA GLY A 104 -5.87 11.52 -8.85
C GLY A 104 -6.31 10.06 -9.06
N SER A 105 -5.88 9.13 -8.21
CA SER A 105 -6.44 7.78 -8.16
C SER A 105 -7.90 7.85 -7.73
N ARG A 106 -8.77 7.16 -8.47
CA ARG A 106 -10.21 7.10 -8.18
C ARG A 106 -10.49 5.92 -7.26
N ILE A 107 -11.21 6.20 -6.18
CA ILE A 107 -11.68 5.21 -5.21
C ILE A 107 -13.20 5.29 -5.17
N GLU A 108 -13.88 4.19 -5.47
CA GLU A 108 -15.32 4.04 -5.33
C GLU A 108 -15.60 3.08 -4.17
N LEU A 109 -16.49 3.49 -3.27
CA LEU A 109 -16.74 2.78 -2.02
C LEU A 109 -18.21 2.47 -1.84
N TRP A 110 -18.49 1.33 -1.24
CA TRP A 110 -19.82 1.00 -0.75
C TRP A 110 -19.79 0.04 0.43
N GLN A 111 -20.82 0.13 1.27
CA GLN A 111 -20.99 -0.74 2.44
C GLN A 111 -22.46 -0.86 2.86
N ALA A 112 -22.72 -1.83 3.75
CA ALA A 112 -23.94 -1.90 4.53
C ALA A 112 -23.98 -0.81 5.62
N ASN A 113 -25.17 -0.57 6.17
CA ASN A 113 -25.35 0.26 7.35
C ASN A 113 -24.89 -0.45 8.65
N ALA A 114 -25.02 0.21 9.80
CA ALA A 114 -24.64 -0.34 11.11
C ALA A 114 -25.42 -1.61 11.52
N SER A 115 -26.61 -1.86 10.95
CA SER A 115 -27.38 -3.09 11.19
C SER A 115 -27.05 -4.20 10.20
N GLY A 116 -26.08 -4.00 9.29
CA GLY A 116 -25.68 -4.99 8.30
C GLY A 116 -26.66 -5.14 7.13
N ALA A 117 -27.55 -4.17 6.93
CA ALA A 117 -28.47 -4.16 5.79
C ALA A 117 -27.81 -3.46 4.59
N TYR A 118 -27.84 -4.11 3.43
CA TYR A 118 -27.54 -3.49 2.13
C TYR A 118 -28.82 -3.01 1.48
N GLY A 119 -28.79 -1.80 0.95
CA GLY A 119 -29.78 -1.33 -0.02
C GLY A 119 -29.45 -1.84 -1.42
N PRO A 120 -30.42 -1.88 -2.35
CA PRO A 120 -30.11 -2.13 -3.75
C PRO A 120 -29.20 -1.00 -4.29
N PRO A 121 -28.13 -1.32 -5.06
CA PRO A 121 -27.26 -0.31 -5.68
C PRO A 121 -28.03 0.61 -6.64
N GLN A 122 -29.09 0.06 -7.26
CA GLN A 122 -30.12 0.77 -8.02
C GLN A 122 -31.47 0.22 -7.57
N GLY A 123 -32.23 0.97 -6.78
CA GLY A 123 -33.58 0.57 -6.38
C GLY A 123 -34.47 1.76 -6.09
N THR A 124 -35.75 1.51 -5.90
CA THR A 124 -36.78 2.47 -5.49
C THR A 124 -37.24 2.14 -4.07
N GLY A 125 -37.82 3.10 -3.34
CA GLY A 125 -38.39 2.87 -2.00
C GLY A 125 -37.39 2.78 -0.83
N GLU A 126 -37.87 2.26 0.31
CA GLU A 126 -37.23 2.34 1.65
C GLU A 126 -35.83 1.73 1.73
N LEU A 127 -35.53 0.71 0.91
CA LEU A 127 -34.24 0.00 0.94
C LEU A 127 -33.07 0.84 0.38
N ARG A 128 -33.31 1.90 -0.40
CA ARG A 128 -32.24 2.75 -0.97
C ARG A 128 -31.33 3.36 0.10
N CYS A 129 -31.88 3.62 1.28
CA CYS A 129 -31.16 4.25 2.39
C CYS A 129 -30.04 3.35 2.94
N CYS A 130 -30.12 2.04 2.72
CA CYS A 130 -29.20 1.05 3.29
C CYS A 130 -27.93 0.82 2.45
N TYR A 131 -27.75 1.53 1.32
CA TYR A 131 -26.53 1.45 0.50
C TYR A 131 -25.69 2.71 0.68
N LEU A 132 -24.75 2.70 1.63
CA LEU A 132 -23.83 3.82 1.85
C LEU A 132 -22.72 3.76 0.82
N GLN A 133 -22.63 4.76 -0.05
CA GLN A 133 -21.70 4.79 -1.16
C GLN A 133 -21.06 6.17 -1.37
N GLY A 134 -19.96 6.20 -2.10
CA GLY A 134 -19.23 7.43 -2.40
C GLY A 134 -18.10 7.19 -3.39
N ALA A 135 -17.58 8.27 -3.97
CA ALA A 135 -16.36 8.22 -4.75
C ALA A 135 -15.43 9.38 -4.36
N VAL A 136 -14.12 9.14 -4.35
CA VAL A 136 -13.09 10.14 -4.04
C VAL A 136 -11.91 10.02 -5.01
N LEU A 137 -11.32 11.16 -5.38
CA LEU A 137 -10.00 11.23 -6.01
C LEU A 137 -8.95 11.50 -4.94
N THR A 138 -7.82 10.79 -5.00
CA THR A 138 -6.68 11.10 -4.13
C THR A 138 -6.10 12.49 -4.43
N ASP A 139 -5.60 13.15 -3.38
CA ASP A 139 -4.97 14.46 -3.50
C ASP A 139 -3.59 14.42 -4.18
N ALA A 140 -2.91 15.56 -4.25
CA ALA A 140 -1.58 15.68 -4.87
C ALA A 140 -0.49 14.83 -4.17
N SER A 141 -0.71 14.42 -2.92
CA SER A 141 0.16 13.50 -2.16
C SER A 141 -0.34 12.06 -2.17
N GLY A 142 -1.33 11.73 -3.01
CA GLY A 142 -1.95 10.41 -3.10
C GLY A 142 -2.87 10.08 -1.92
N ARG A 143 -3.20 11.05 -1.06
CA ARG A 143 -3.98 10.82 0.16
C ARG A 143 -5.47 10.82 -0.12
N TYR A 144 -6.21 10.05 0.68
CA TYR A 144 -7.66 10.08 0.72
C TYR A 144 -8.18 9.98 2.16
N VAL A 145 -9.39 10.47 2.36
CA VAL A 145 -10.15 10.38 3.60
C VAL A 145 -11.58 9.92 3.28
N VAL A 146 -12.09 8.98 4.05
CA VAL A 146 -13.46 8.49 3.98
C VAL A 146 -14.09 8.64 5.35
N ASP A 147 -15.16 9.42 5.45
CA ASP A 147 -16.02 9.47 6.62
C ASP A 147 -17.23 8.58 6.39
N THR A 148 -17.52 7.72 7.34
CA THR A 148 -18.65 6.80 7.29
C THR A 148 -19.04 6.40 8.71
N ILE A 149 -19.85 5.34 8.82
CA ILE A 149 -20.09 4.60 10.05
C ILE A 149 -19.49 3.21 9.94
N LYS A 150 -19.12 2.62 11.08
CA LYS A 150 -18.70 1.21 11.14
C LYS A 150 -19.85 0.31 10.64
N PRO A 151 -19.63 -0.52 9.60
CA PRO A 151 -20.67 -1.41 9.10
C PRO A 151 -21.01 -2.50 10.11
N GLY A 152 -22.28 -2.89 10.14
CA GLY A 152 -22.72 -4.10 10.84
C GLY A 152 -22.32 -5.36 10.09
N ASN A 153 -22.36 -6.51 10.76
CA ASN A 153 -22.19 -7.80 10.10
C ASN A 153 -23.33 -8.03 9.10
N TYR A 154 -23.00 -8.44 7.87
CA TYR A 154 -24.01 -8.66 6.85
C TYR A 154 -24.91 -9.85 7.22
N ILE A 155 -26.21 -9.61 7.32
CA ILE A 155 -27.22 -10.63 7.67
C ILE A 155 -27.73 -11.26 6.36
N GLY A 156 -26.90 -12.11 5.76
CA GLY A 156 -27.29 -12.99 4.64
C GLY A 156 -27.41 -14.46 5.07
N PRO A 157 -27.63 -15.41 4.13
CA PRO A 157 -27.62 -16.85 4.42
C PRO A 157 -26.33 -17.36 5.08
N ARG A 158 -25.24 -16.58 4.97
CA ARG A 158 -24.02 -16.69 5.77
C ARG A 158 -23.75 -15.32 6.38
N THR A 159 -23.62 -15.24 7.71
CA THR A 159 -23.18 -14.01 8.38
C THR A 159 -21.74 -13.72 7.98
N GLN A 160 -21.52 -12.61 7.28
CA GLN A 160 -20.19 -12.13 6.94
C GLN A 160 -19.79 -10.99 7.88
N SER A 161 -18.50 -10.83 8.13
CA SER A 161 -17.96 -9.68 8.85
C SER A 161 -18.37 -8.38 8.18
N GLY A 162 -18.70 -7.36 8.98
CA GLY A 162 -18.88 -6.01 8.47
C GLY A 162 -17.61 -5.53 7.77
N HIS A 163 -17.69 -5.27 6.47
CA HIS A 163 -16.61 -4.84 5.60
C HIS A 163 -17.04 -3.66 4.74
N ILE A 164 -16.05 -2.97 4.16
CA ILE A 164 -16.28 -1.89 3.19
C ILE A 164 -15.63 -2.30 1.89
N HIS A 165 -16.38 -2.21 0.80
CA HIS A 165 -15.82 -2.44 -0.52
C HIS A 165 -15.08 -1.21 -1.02
N PHE A 166 -13.92 -1.43 -1.63
CA PHE A 166 -13.17 -0.44 -2.36
C PHE A 166 -12.97 -0.95 -3.78
N TRP A 167 -13.27 -0.12 -4.76
CA TRP A 167 -12.77 -0.27 -6.12
C TRP A 167 -11.84 0.89 -6.41
N VAL A 168 -10.59 0.59 -6.78
CA VAL A 168 -9.54 1.59 -6.97
C VAL A 168 -8.99 1.52 -8.39
N SER A 169 -8.80 2.66 -9.03
CA SER A 169 -8.15 2.75 -10.34
C SER A 169 -7.25 3.97 -10.45
N HIS A 170 -6.25 3.86 -11.33
CA HIS A 170 -5.35 4.93 -11.69
C HIS A 170 -4.92 4.75 -13.17
N PRO A 171 -4.74 5.83 -13.96
CA PRO A 171 -4.25 5.71 -15.32
C PRO A 171 -2.93 4.95 -15.41
N GLY A 172 -2.89 3.89 -16.21
CA GLY A 172 -1.69 3.04 -16.37
C GLY A 172 -1.54 1.91 -15.35
N GLU A 173 -2.42 1.82 -14.36
CA GLU A 173 -2.49 0.71 -13.41
C GLU A 173 -3.72 -0.18 -13.67
N GLN A 174 -3.66 -1.46 -13.29
CA GLN A 174 -4.86 -2.31 -13.26
C GLN A 174 -5.75 -1.91 -12.08
N SER A 175 -7.07 -1.89 -12.28
CA SER A 175 -8.02 -1.68 -11.19
C SER A 175 -7.91 -2.76 -10.12
N LEU A 176 -8.29 -2.42 -8.89
CA LEU A 176 -8.22 -3.29 -7.73
C LEU A 176 -9.53 -3.20 -6.91
N SER A 177 -10.21 -4.33 -6.76
CA SER A 177 -11.37 -4.52 -5.90
C SER A 177 -10.94 -5.15 -4.58
N ILE A 178 -11.38 -4.59 -3.46
CA ILE A 178 -10.96 -4.95 -2.11
C ILE A 178 -12.19 -5.03 -1.21
N GLU A 179 -12.25 -6.04 -0.35
CA GLU A 179 -13.12 -6.06 0.83
C GLU A 179 -12.27 -5.71 2.06
N LEU A 180 -12.34 -4.46 2.51
CA LEU A 180 -11.62 -4.01 3.70
C LEU A 180 -12.36 -4.48 4.96
N ASN A 181 -11.68 -5.32 5.73
CA ASN A 181 -12.17 -5.87 6.98
C ASN A 181 -11.51 -5.20 8.20
N PHE A 182 -12.12 -5.37 9.37
CA PHE A 182 -11.65 -4.77 10.62
C PHE A 182 -11.31 -5.83 11.66
N SER A 183 -10.20 -5.62 12.39
CA SER A 183 -9.74 -6.55 13.43
C SER A 183 -10.76 -6.70 14.57
N GLY A 184 -10.73 -7.85 15.25
CA GLY A 184 -11.60 -8.10 16.40
C GLY A 184 -12.98 -8.63 16.02
N ASN A 185 -13.25 -8.84 14.73
CA ASN A 185 -14.42 -9.55 14.26
C ASN A 185 -14.07 -11.04 14.03
N PRO A 186 -14.57 -11.97 14.86
CA PRO A 186 -14.24 -13.40 14.75
C PRO A 186 -14.82 -14.07 13.49
N SER A 187 -15.72 -13.38 12.78
CA SER A 187 -16.37 -13.89 11.57
C SER A 187 -15.63 -13.57 10.28
N VAL A 188 -14.45 -12.92 10.32
CA VAL A 188 -13.65 -12.61 9.13
C VAL A 188 -12.97 -13.89 8.60
N PRO A 189 -13.29 -14.37 7.38
CA PRO A 189 -12.58 -15.48 6.76
C PRO A 189 -11.08 -15.21 6.57
N ALA A 190 -10.27 -16.27 6.51
CA ALA A 190 -8.82 -16.13 6.30
C ALA A 190 -8.46 -15.51 4.93
N ASP A 191 -9.36 -15.62 3.96
CA ASP A 191 -9.24 -15.12 2.58
C ASP A 191 -10.06 -13.85 2.31
N ALA A 192 -10.62 -13.21 3.34
CA ALA A 192 -11.56 -12.08 3.22
C ALA A 192 -10.95 -10.75 2.72
N GLY A 193 -9.65 -10.73 2.38
CA GLY A 193 -8.93 -9.51 2.02
C GLY A 193 -8.23 -8.85 3.22
N PRO A 194 -7.78 -7.59 3.06
CA PRO A 194 -7.05 -6.87 4.08
C PRO A 194 -7.85 -6.66 5.37
N VAL A 195 -7.19 -6.83 6.53
CA VAL A 195 -7.75 -6.58 7.86
C VAL A 195 -6.97 -5.46 8.53
N VAL A 196 -7.65 -4.39 8.97
CA VAL A 196 -7.02 -3.24 9.64
C VAL A 196 -7.53 -3.06 11.07
N PRO A 197 -6.70 -2.55 11.99
CA PRO A 197 -7.15 -2.24 13.34
C PRO A 197 -8.01 -0.98 13.38
N LEU A 198 -8.99 -0.98 14.29
CA LEU A 198 -9.75 0.21 14.66
C LEU A 198 -9.17 0.83 15.92
N ARG A 199 -9.00 2.16 15.92
CA ARG A 199 -8.55 2.94 17.08
C ARG A 199 -9.68 3.87 17.53
N ALA A 200 -9.88 3.98 18.84
CA ALA A 200 -10.81 4.96 19.39
C ALA A 200 -10.24 6.38 19.27
N ALA A 201 -11.11 7.34 18.94
CA ALA A 201 -10.84 8.76 18.86
C ALA A 201 -12.01 9.55 19.48
N SER A 202 -11.83 10.85 19.73
CA SER A 202 -12.87 11.68 20.38
C SER A 202 -14.17 11.79 19.57
N ALA A 203 -14.09 11.65 18.24
CA ALA A 203 -15.22 11.75 17.32
C ALA A 203 -15.78 10.38 16.86
N GLY A 204 -15.24 9.25 17.35
CA GLY A 204 -15.62 7.90 16.94
C GLY A 204 -14.41 6.99 16.75
N LEU A 205 -14.38 6.24 15.65
CA LEU A 205 -13.32 5.32 15.29
C LEU A 205 -12.44 5.85 14.17
N GLN A 206 -11.19 5.40 14.14
CA GLN A 206 -10.26 5.65 13.07
C GLN A 206 -9.60 4.37 12.57
N ALA A 207 -9.38 4.30 11.25
CA ALA A 207 -8.55 3.30 10.60
C ALA A 207 -7.57 3.95 9.63
N THR A 208 -6.44 3.27 9.40
CA THR A 208 -5.49 3.63 8.35
C THR A 208 -5.39 2.48 7.35
N PHE A 209 -5.52 2.78 6.06
CA PHE A 209 -5.45 1.78 5.01
C PHE A 209 -4.71 2.31 3.77
N ASP A 210 -3.44 1.97 3.64
CA ASP A 210 -2.67 2.27 2.43
C ASP A 210 -2.92 1.23 1.35
N ILE A 211 -3.00 1.68 0.09
CA ILE A 211 -3.34 0.85 -1.06
C ILE A 211 -2.18 0.88 -2.04
N VAL A 212 -1.75 -0.29 -2.51
CA VAL A 212 -0.71 -0.44 -3.53
C VAL A 212 -1.35 -1.10 -4.75
N LEU A 213 -1.48 -0.34 -5.83
CA LEU A 213 -1.95 -0.85 -7.13
C LEU A 213 -0.90 -1.77 -7.78
#